data_AF-A0A1J3CKM0-F1
#
_entry.id   AF-A0A1J3CKM0-F1
#
_cell.length_a   1.000
_cell.length_b   1.000
_cell.length_c   1.000
_cell.angle_alpha   90.00
_cell.angle_beta   90.00
_cell.angle_gamma   90.00
#
_symmetry.space_group_name_H-M   'P 1'
#
loop_
_entity.id
_entity.type
_entity.pdbx_description
1 polymer ?
#
loop_
_entity_poly.entity_id
_entity_poly.type
_entity_poly.pdbx_seq_one_letter_code
_entity_poly.pdbx_strand_id
1 'polypeptide(L)'
;NKTSEASFKDSMAQLLLQQGSDIACIIYDDFMYFSEAAAKEFKLPSVSISNVSATHQVCGCILSKVNAEKFLVDIKDPEVRDKVVENLHPLRYKH
;
A
#
# COMPACT_ATOMS: atom_id res chain seq x y z
N ASN A 1 -2.94 -0.31 -11.49
CA ASN A 1 -3.16 -1.28 -10.40
C ASN A 1 -4.34 -2.23 -10.62
N LYS A 2 -5.43 -1.86 -11.33
CA LYS A 2 -6.61 -2.74 -11.53
C LYS A 2 -6.28 -4.11 -12.15
N THR A 3 -5.28 -4.18 -13.03
CA THR A 3 -4.83 -5.43 -13.64
C THR A 3 -4.21 -6.39 -12.62
N SER A 4 -3.40 -5.88 -11.69
CA SER A 4 -2.71 -6.68 -10.66
C SER A 4 -3.70 -7.27 -9.65
N GLU A 5 -4.71 -6.49 -9.27
CA GLU A 5 -5.79 -6.93 -8.38
C GLU A 5 -6.59 -8.09 -8.99
N ALA A 6 -7.05 -7.94 -10.24
CA ALA A 6 -7.79 -8.99 -10.93
C ALA A 6 -6.94 -10.26 -11.10
N SER A 7 -5.69 -10.13 -11.56
CA SER A 7 -4.80 -11.28 -11.73
C SER A 7 -4.48 -12.00 -10.42
N PHE A 8 -4.33 -11.26 -9.32
CA PHE A 8 -4.09 -11.84 -8.00
C PHE A 8 -5.30 -12.65 -7.55
N LYS A 9 -6.50 -12.07 -7.67
CA LYS A 9 -7.74 -12.72 -7.26
C LYS A 9 -8.01 -14.01 -8.04
N ASP A 10 -7.82 -13.98 -9.36
CA ASP A 10 -8.00 -15.16 -10.21
C ASP A 10 -7.00 -16.27 -9.85
N SER A 11 -5.74 -15.89 -9.62
CA SER A 11 -4.69 -16.84 -9.22
C SER A 11 -4.97 -17.48 -7.85
N MET A 12 -5.44 -16.67 -6.89
CA MET A 12 -5.84 -17.17 -5.56
C MET A 12 -7.05 -18.09 -5.63
N ALA A 13 -8.05 -17.77 -6.45
CA ALA A 13 -9.21 -18.63 -6.66
C ALA A 13 -8.80 -19.99 -7.24
N GLN A 14 -7.90 -20.00 -8.23
CA GLN A 14 -7.36 -21.24 -8.79
C GLN A 14 -6.58 -22.05 -7.74
N LEU A 15 -5.76 -21.39 -6.94
CA LEU A 15 -4.99 -22.06 -5.88
C LEU A 15 -5.91 -22.68 -4.82
N LEU A 16 -6.97 -21.99 -4.41
CA LEU A 16 -7.96 -22.50 -3.46
C LEU A 16 -8.74 -23.69 -4.00
N LEU A 17 -9.02 -23.73 -5.31
CA LEU A 17 -9.62 -24.90 -5.94
C LEU A 17 -8.67 -26.11 -5.94
N GLN A 18 -7.35 -25.88 -6.05
CA GLN A 18 -6.35 -26.94 -6.07
C GLN A 18 -5.99 -27.47 -4.68
N GLN A 19 -5.85 -26.57 -3.69
CA GLN A 19 -5.41 -26.88 -2.33
C GLN A 19 -6.58 -27.05 -1.34
N GLY A 20 -7.79 -26.68 -1.74
CA GLY A 20 -8.97 -26.73 -0.89
C GLY A 20 -8.83 -25.87 0.37
N SER A 21 -9.11 -26.47 1.52
CA SER A 21 -9.10 -25.81 2.84
C SER A 21 -7.73 -25.76 3.52
N ASP A 22 -6.66 -26.17 2.83
CA ASP A 22 -5.31 -26.28 3.43
C ASP A 22 -4.59 -24.93 3.56
N ILE A 23 -5.13 -23.87 2.94
CA ILE A 23 -4.55 -22.52 3.06
C ILE A 23 -5.02 -21.89 4.37
N ALA A 24 -4.08 -21.72 5.31
CA ALA A 24 -4.37 -21.15 6.62
C ALA A 24 -4.43 -19.61 6.64
N CYS A 25 -3.72 -18.93 5.74
CA CYS A 25 -3.60 -17.46 5.76
C CYS A 25 -3.03 -16.92 4.44
N ILE A 26 -3.35 -15.68 4.10
CA ILE A 26 -2.71 -14.91 3.03
C ILE A 26 -1.72 -13.91 3.64
N ILE A 27 -0.44 -14.04 3.27
CA ILE A 27 0.61 -13.09 3.64
C ILE A 27 0.92 -12.23 2.42
N TYR A 28 0.92 -10.91 2.57
CA TYR A 28 1.08 -9.99 1.45
C TYR A 28 1.88 -8.75 1.82
N ASP A 29 2.50 -8.14 0.81
CA ASP A 29 3.20 -6.86 0.93
C ASP A 29 2.20 -5.71 1.16
N ASP A 30 2.51 -4.74 2.02
CA ASP A 30 1.59 -3.64 2.38
C ASP A 30 1.20 -2.73 1.21
N PHE A 31 1.97 -2.70 0.12
CA PHE A 31 1.58 -2.02 -1.12
C PHE A 31 0.53 -2.80 -1.94
N MET A 32 0.34 -4.10 -1.69
CA MET A 32 -0.70 -4.94 -2.29
C MET A 32 -2.02 -4.82 -1.52
N TYR A 33 -2.52 -3.60 -1.31
CA TYR A 33 -3.73 -3.33 -0.52
C TYR A 33 -4.97 -4.13 -0.96
N PHE A 34 -5.04 -4.55 -2.23
CA PHE A 34 -6.12 -5.37 -2.76
C PHE A 34 -6.13 -6.81 -2.20
N SER A 35 -5.00 -7.29 -1.68
CA SER A 35 -4.88 -8.64 -1.11
C SER A 35 -5.71 -8.81 0.16
N GLU A 36 -5.88 -7.75 0.97
CA GLU A 36 -6.76 -7.81 2.14
C GLU A 36 -8.22 -8.02 1.74
N ALA A 37 -8.69 -7.31 0.70
CA ALA A 37 -10.05 -7.43 0.20
C ALA A 37 -10.32 -8.84 -0.34
N ALA A 38 -9.38 -9.39 -1.13
CA ALA A 38 -9.45 -10.76 -1.61
C ALA A 38 -9.47 -11.78 -0.45
N ALA A 39 -8.63 -11.59 0.58
CA ALA A 39 -8.62 -12.48 1.74
C ALA A 39 -9.96 -12.50 2.49
N LYS A 40 -10.59 -11.32 2.67
CA LYS A 40 -11.93 -11.21 3.26
C LYS A 40 -12.98 -11.94 2.43
N GLU A 41 -12.93 -11.79 1.11
CA GLU A 41 -13.85 -12.46 0.19
C GLU A 41 -13.71 -13.99 0.24
N PHE A 42 -12.47 -14.49 0.29
CA PHE A 42 -12.18 -15.92 0.42
C PHE A 42 -12.31 -16.44 1.86
N LYS A 43 -12.67 -15.59 2.82
CA LYS A 43 -12.82 -15.92 4.26
C LYS A 43 -11.55 -16.51 4.87
N LEU A 44 -10.39 -16.01 4.43
CA LEU A 44 -9.09 -16.41 4.95
C LEU A 44 -8.52 -15.35 5.90
N PRO A 45 -7.82 -15.76 6.97
CA PRO A 45 -6.95 -14.87 7.71
C PRO A 45 -5.94 -14.19 6.78
N SER A 46 -5.52 -12.98 7.13
CA SER A 46 -4.52 -12.27 6.34
C SER A 46 -3.57 -11.47 7.22
N VAL A 47 -2.30 -11.40 6.80
CA VAL A 47 -1.25 -10.62 7.46
C VAL A 47 -0.55 -9.76 6.42
N SER A 48 -0.60 -8.45 6.61
CA SER A 48 0.19 -7.50 5.84
C SER A 48 1.61 -7.44 6.41
N ILE A 49 2.61 -7.48 5.53
CA ILE A 49 4.02 -7.31 5.85
C ILE A 49 4.52 -6.07 5.14
N SER A 50 5.17 -5.20 5.91
CA SER A 50 5.93 -4.08 5.35
C SER A 50 7.39 -4.51 5.22
N ASN A 51 7.98 -4.31 4.03
CA ASN A 51 9.40 -4.59 3.79
C ASN A 51 10.31 -3.39 4.11
N VAL A 52 9.71 -2.27 4.54
CA VAL A 52 10.42 -1.04 4.89
C VAL A 52 10.71 -0.98 6.39
N SER A 53 11.58 -0.06 6.81
CA SER A 53 11.84 0.15 8.23
C SER A 53 10.62 0.73 8.95
N ALA A 54 10.51 0.50 10.27
CA ALA A 54 9.46 1.10 11.09
C ALA A 54 9.46 2.64 10.98
N THR A 55 10.64 3.26 10.89
CA THR A 55 10.77 4.71 10.67
C THR A 55 10.16 5.13 9.33
N HIS A 56 10.39 4.37 8.26
CA HIS A 56 9.80 4.66 6.96
C HIS A 56 8.27 4.57 7.00
N GLN A 57 7.73 3.53 7.64
CA GLN A 57 6.29 3.35 7.79
C GLN A 57 5.66 4.52 8.55
N VAL A 58 6.25 4.90 9.69
CA VAL A 58 5.78 6.04 10.51
C VAL A 58 5.85 7.35 9.72
N CYS A 59 6.94 7.58 8.97
CA CYS A 59 7.05 8.73 8.09
C CYS A 59 5.92 8.77 7.06
N GLY A 60 5.61 7.64 6.41
CA GLY A 60 4.49 7.54 5.48
C GLY A 60 3.14 7.91 6.13
N CYS A 61 2.88 7.41 7.34
CA CYS A 61 1.66 7.72 8.09
C CYS A 61 1.56 9.20 8.55
N ILE A 62 2.68 9.84 8.88
CA ILE A 62 2.70 11.24 9.29
C ILE A 62 2.54 12.14 8.05
N LEU A 63 3.31 11.87 6.99
CA LEU A 63 3.30 12.69 5.78
C LEU A 63 1.95 12.62 5.06
N SER A 64 1.26 11.47 5.08
CA SER A 64 -0.09 11.36 4.53
C SER A 64 -1.11 12.25 5.25
N LYS A 65 -0.89 12.59 6.53
CA LYS A 65 -1.74 13.53 7.29
C LYS A 65 -1.41 14.99 7.01
N VAL A 66 -0.18 15.30 6.61
CA VAL A 66 0.23 16.67 6.28
C VAL A 66 -0.37 17.12 4.95
N ASN A 67 -0.49 16.21 3.98
CA ASN A 67 -1.14 16.53 2.71
C ASN A 67 -1.71 15.30 2.01
N ALA A 68 -2.86 14.81 2.47
CA ALA A 68 -3.47 13.58 1.94
C ALA A 68 -3.72 13.62 0.42
N GLU A 69 -4.03 14.78 -0.14
CA GLU A 69 -4.32 14.95 -1.57
C GLU A 69 -3.05 14.99 -2.44
N LYS A 70 -1.93 15.54 -1.93
CA LYS A 70 -0.69 15.68 -2.69
C LYS A 70 0.38 14.64 -2.32
N PHE A 71 0.19 13.87 -1.26
CA PHE A 71 1.18 12.89 -0.80
C PHE A 71 1.46 11.78 -1.82
N LEU A 72 0.45 11.41 -2.63
CA LEU A 72 0.54 10.35 -3.63
C LEU A 72 0.50 10.86 -5.08
N VAL A 73 0.46 12.17 -5.28
CA VAL A 73 0.33 12.77 -6.61
C VAL A 73 1.63 13.50 -6.95
N ASP A 74 2.18 13.25 -8.14
CA ASP A 74 3.32 14.00 -8.64
C ASP A 74 3.01 15.50 -8.60
N ILE A 75 3.77 16.24 -7.79
CA ILE A 75 3.63 17.69 -7.70
C ILE A 75 4.18 18.29 -8.99
N LYS A 76 3.29 18.64 -9.91
CA LYS A 76 3.65 19.24 -11.20
C LYS A 76 3.95 20.75 -11.10
N ASP A 77 3.41 21.40 -10.08
CA ASP A 77 3.60 22.83 -9.85
C ASP A 77 5.04 23.12 -9.38
N PRO A 78 5.86 23.83 -10.19
CA PRO A 78 7.23 24.16 -9.84
C PRO A 78 7.35 24.98 -8.56
N GLU A 79 6.39 25.85 -8.27
CA GLU A 79 6.42 26.70 -7.08
C GLU A 79 6.17 25.91 -5.79
N VAL A 80 5.55 24.75 -5.88
CA VAL A 80 5.30 23.86 -4.74
C VAL A 80 6.50 22.94 -4.50
N ARG A 81 7.26 22.59 -5.54
CA ARG A 81 8.45 21.70 -5.45
C ARG A 81 9.53 22.27 -4.53
N ASP A 82 9.76 23.58 -4.58
CA ASP A 82 10.84 24.21 -3.79
C ASP A 82 10.42 24.61 -2.37
N LYS A 83 9.14 24.42 -2.02
CA LYS A 83 8.62 24.76 -0.69
C LYS A 83 9.01 23.71 0.35
N VAL A 84 9.37 24.21 1.53
CA VAL A 84 9.51 23.38 2.73
C VAL A 84 8.13 22.88 3.13
N VAL A 85 8.05 21.62 3.55
CA VAL A 85 6.81 21.06 4.08
C VAL A 85 6.51 21.76 5.41
N GLU A 86 5.33 22.38 5.50
CA GLU A 86 4.93 23.14 6.68
C GLU A 86 5.06 22.27 7.95
N ASN A 87 5.63 22.83 9.01
CA ASN A 87 5.89 22.16 10.30
C ASN A 87 6.86 20.97 10.24
N LEU A 88 7.56 20.74 9.13
CA LEU A 88 8.48 19.61 8.93
C LEU A 88 9.86 20.05 8.39
N HIS A 89 10.37 21.22 8.80
CA HIS A 89 11.72 21.68 8.42
C HIS A 89 12.80 20.64 8.84
N PRO A 90 13.73 20.25 7.94
CA PRO A 90 14.02 20.82 6.62
C PRO A 90 13.44 20.05 5.42
N LEU A 91 12.43 19.19 5.60
CA LEU A 91 11.86 18.36 4.54
C LEU A 91 11.26 19.20 3.40
N ARG A 92 11.48 18.76 2.16
CA ARG A 92 11.00 19.38 0.92
C ARG A 92 10.31 18.37 0.03
N TYR A 93 9.45 18.85 -0.87
CA TYR A 93 8.87 18.01 -1.91
C TYR A 93 9.94 17.63 -2.94
N LYS A 94 9.97 16.35 -3.33
CA LYS A 94 10.94 15.83 -4.31
C LYS A 94 10.53 16.25 -5.73
N HIS A 95 11.52 16.53 -6.59
CA HIS A 95 11.36 16.81 -8.03
C HIS A 95 10.74 15.64 -8.80
#